data_AF-A0A925H9X0-F1
#
_entry.id   AF-A0A925H9X0-F1
#
_cell.length_a   1.000
_cell.length_b   1.000
_cell.length_c   1.000
_cell.angle_alpha   90.00
_cell.angle_beta   90.00
_cell.angle_gamma   90.00
#
_symmetry.space_group_name_H-M   'P 1'
#
loop_
_entity.id
_entity.type
_entity.pdbx_description
1 polymer ?
#
loop_
_entity_poly.entity_id
_entity_poly.type
_entity_poly.pdbx_seq_one_letter_code
_entity_poly.pdbx_strand_id
1 'polypeptide(L)'
;MKTPNRDLLVLVKNDHLNEKAIELELEKLNQLLFNFETIDNLCAAHEVFDLNVYKIHNNAKLLKKVISKKHLKPFEFLFNKN
;
A
#
# COMPACT_ATOMS: atom_id res chain seq x y z
N MET A 1 -4.79 -3.06 13.91
CA MET A 1 -4.91 -1.97 12.92
C MET A 1 -6.04 -1.06 13.40
N LYS A 2 -5.84 0.27 13.41
CA LYS A 2 -6.93 1.22 13.69
C LYS A 2 -8.01 1.06 12.61
N THR A 3 -9.25 1.32 12.94
CA THR A 3 -10.43 1.05 12.10
C THR A 3 -10.31 1.75 10.74
N PRO A 4 -10.07 1.02 9.63
CA PRO A 4 -9.82 1.61 8.31
C PRO A 4 -10.99 2.45 7.80
N ASN A 5 -12.22 2.10 8.22
CA ASN A 5 -13.42 2.85 7.91
C ASN A 5 -13.34 4.32 8.37
N ARG A 6 -12.62 4.59 9.47
CA ARG A 6 -12.50 5.95 10.01
C ARG A 6 -11.58 6.82 9.18
N ASP A 7 -10.49 6.26 8.65
CA ASP A 7 -9.47 7.02 7.92
C ASP A 7 -9.96 7.37 6.50
N LEU A 8 -10.72 6.48 5.86
CA LEU A 8 -11.34 6.74 4.55
C LEU A 8 -12.45 7.80 4.64
N LEU A 9 -13.19 7.87 5.75
CA LEU A 9 -14.32 8.80 5.91
C LEU A 9 -13.85 10.26 6.03
N VAL A 10 -12.63 10.46 6.53
CA VAL A 10 -11.99 11.78 6.60
C VAL A 10 -11.71 12.35 5.21
N LEU A 11 -11.48 11.50 4.20
CA LEU A 11 -11.20 11.92 2.82
C LEU A 11 -12.45 12.37 2.03
N VAL A 12 -13.66 12.00 2.49
CA VAL A 12 -14.92 12.18 1.74
C VAL A 12 -15.74 13.40 2.19
N LYS A 13 -15.25 14.21 3.14
CA LYS A 13 -15.90 15.46 3.57
C LYS A 13 -15.84 16.55 2.47
N ASN A 14 -16.60 16.38 1.39
CA ASN A 14 -16.96 17.42 0.44
C ASN A 14 -18.49 17.48 0.32
N ASP A 15 -19.02 18.70 0.42
CA ASP A 15 -20.32 19.10 1.00
C ASP A 15 -21.66 18.66 0.35
N HIS A 16 -21.74 17.63 -0.50
CA HIS A 16 -23.00 17.33 -1.21
C HIS A 16 -23.45 15.86 -1.31
N LEU A 17 -22.88 14.94 -0.54
CA LEU A 17 -23.27 13.53 -0.58
C LEU A 17 -24.10 13.13 0.64
N ASN A 18 -25.21 12.42 0.38
CA ASN A 18 -26.03 11.75 1.39
C ASN A 18 -25.13 10.81 2.21
N GLU A 19 -25.11 10.94 3.55
CA GLU A 19 -24.24 10.15 4.45
C GLU A 19 -24.32 8.64 4.17
N LYS A 20 -25.51 8.12 3.85
CA LYS A 20 -25.69 6.70 3.49
C LYS A 20 -24.98 6.29 2.21
N ALA A 21 -24.93 7.20 1.22
CA ALA A 21 -24.21 6.95 -0.02
C ALA A 21 -22.69 6.96 0.23
N ILE A 22 -22.21 7.84 1.12
CA ILE A 22 -20.80 7.86 1.54
C ILE A 22 -20.43 6.56 2.23
N GLU A 23 -21.23 6.11 3.20
CA GLU A 23 -20.98 4.84 3.90
C GLU A 23 -20.90 3.65 2.94
N LEU A 24 -21.80 3.58 1.95
CA LEU A 24 -21.79 2.52 0.94
C LEU A 24 -20.53 2.56 0.06
N GLU A 25 -20.14 3.72 -0.44
CA GLU A 25 -18.92 3.85 -1.26
C GLU A 25 -17.66 3.51 -0.45
N LEU A 26 -17.67 3.85 0.84
CA LEU A 26 -16.59 3.56 1.75
C LEU A 26 -16.49 2.06 2.08
N GLU A 27 -17.62 1.38 2.23
CA GLU A 27 -17.67 -0.08 2.38
C GLU A 27 -17.12 -0.78 1.13
N LYS A 28 -17.56 -0.37 -0.06
CA LYS A 28 -17.04 -0.91 -1.34
C LYS A 28 -15.53 -0.70 -1.47
N LEU A 29 -15.05 0.50 -1.14
CA LEU A 29 -13.62 0.81 -1.18
C LEU A 29 -12.85 -0.04 -0.17
N ASN A 30 -13.36 -0.19 1.06
CA ASN A 30 -12.72 -1.02 2.07
C ASN A 30 -12.68 -2.51 1.65
N GLN A 31 -13.75 -3.03 1.03
CA GLN A 31 -13.74 -4.39 0.48
C GLN A 31 -12.71 -4.55 -0.65
N LEU A 32 -12.59 -3.55 -1.53
CA LEU A 32 -11.59 -3.55 -2.60
C LEU A 32 -10.18 -3.55 -2.00
N LEU A 33 -9.86 -2.59 -1.12
CA LEU A 33 -8.55 -2.47 -0.50
C LEU A 33 -8.19 -3.71 0.31
N PHE A 34 -9.13 -4.28 1.06
CA PHE A 34 -8.91 -5.50 1.83
C PHE A 34 -8.44 -6.68 0.96
N ASN A 35 -8.97 -6.80 -0.25
CA ASN A 35 -8.60 -7.87 -1.18
C ASN A 35 -7.29 -7.59 -1.94
N PHE A 36 -6.95 -6.32 -2.18
CA PHE A 36 -5.84 -5.93 -3.04
C PHE A 36 -4.58 -5.48 -2.28
N GLU A 37 -4.69 -4.97 -1.06
CA GLU A 37 -3.56 -4.55 -0.20
C GLU A 37 -2.88 -5.76 0.47
N THR A 38 -2.58 -6.78 -0.32
CA THR A 38 -1.82 -7.94 0.13
C THR A 38 -0.31 -7.72 -0.05
N ILE A 39 0.48 -8.36 0.80
CA ILE A 39 1.95 -8.33 0.68
C ILE A 39 2.41 -8.89 -0.67
N ASP A 40 1.66 -9.82 -1.24
CA ASP A 40 1.99 -10.46 -2.51
C ASP A 40 1.77 -9.49 -3.68
N ASN A 41 0.65 -8.76 -3.70
CA ASN A 41 0.41 -7.69 -4.68
C ASN A 41 1.44 -6.57 -4.55
N LEU A 42 1.78 -6.19 -3.32
CA LEU A 42 2.81 -5.19 -3.07
C LEU A 42 4.17 -5.64 -3.61
N CYS A 43 4.57 -6.91 -3.39
CA CYS A 43 5.80 -7.47 -3.94
C CYS A 43 5.77 -7.59 -5.46
N ALA A 44 4.62 -7.85 -6.07
CA ALA A 44 4.48 -7.92 -7.52
C ALA A 44 4.69 -6.54 -8.18
N ALA A 45 4.08 -5.50 -7.60
CA ALA A 45 4.10 -4.13 -8.12
C ALA A 45 5.41 -3.36 -7.84
N HIS A 46 6.26 -3.86 -6.95
CA HIS A 46 7.49 -3.16 -6.57
C HIS A 46 8.76 -3.93 -6.94
N GLU A 47 9.87 -3.22 -6.90
CA GLU A 47 11.24 -3.71 -6.94
C GLU A 47 12.13 -2.89 -6.01
N VAL A 48 13.29 -3.44 -5.64
CA VAL A 48 14.23 -2.78 -4.74
C VAL A 48 15.51 -2.47 -5.50
N PHE A 49 15.88 -1.19 -5.54
CA PHE A 49 17.16 -0.74 -6.06
C PHE A 49 18.14 -0.69 -4.90
N ASP A 50 19.09 -1.62 -4.88
CA ASP A 50 20.18 -1.61 -3.92
C ASP A 50 21.44 -1.06 -4.60
N LEU A 51 21.69 0.23 -4.42
CA LEU A 51 22.88 0.88 -4.99
C LEU A 51 24.16 0.55 -4.21
N ASN A 52 24.07 -0.06 -3.02
CA ASN A 52 25.26 -0.51 -2.29
C ASN A 52 25.95 -1.67 -3.03
N VAL A 53 25.15 -2.48 -3.75
CA VAL A 53 25.64 -3.63 -4.52
C VAL A 53 25.37 -3.51 -6.02
N TYR A 54 24.82 -2.37 -6.46
CA TYR A 54 24.43 -2.08 -7.84
C TYR A 54 23.52 -3.16 -8.45
N LYS A 55 22.47 -3.55 -7.72
CA LYS A 55 21.50 -4.56 -8.19
C LYS A 55 20.06 -4.11 -8.01
N ILE A 56 19.23 -4.61 -8.91
CA ILE A 56 17.77 -4.52 -8.80
C ILE A 56 17.28 -5.89 -8.33
N HIS A 57 16.50 -5.87 -7.25
CA HIS A 57 15.86 -7.06 -6.72
C HIS A 57 14.36 -7.03 -7.02
N ASN A 58 13.85 -8.10 -7.62
CA ASN A 58 12.43 -8.30 -7.92
C ASN A 58 11.88 -9.60 -7.29
N ASN A 59 12.69 -10.29 -6.47
CA ASN A 59 12.31 -11.53 -5.82
C ASN A 59 11.36 -11.26 -4.63
N ALA A 60 10.15 -11.83 -4.68
CA ALA A 60 9.12 -11.64 -3.65
C ALA A 60 9.60 -11.94 -2.21
N LYS A 61 10.43 -12.97 -1.99
CA LYS A 61 10.95 -13.31 -0.66
C LYS A 61 11.89 -12.23 -0.13
N LEU A 62 12.69 -11.62 -0.99
CA LEU A 62 13.58 -10.52 -0.63
C LEU A 62 12.77 -9.25 -0.40
N LEU A 63 11.84 -8.92 -1.31
CA LEU A 63 10.98 -7.75 -1.18
C LEU A 63 10.17 -7.78 0.10
N LYS A 64 9.54 -8.92 0.44
CA LYS A 64 8.82 -9.09 1.70
C LYS A 64 9.69 -8.80 2.90
N LYS A 65 10.95 -9.24 2.89
CA LYS A 65 11.92 -8.91 3.97
C LYS A 65 12.21 -7.42 4.02
N VAL A 66 12.45 -6.77 2.87
CA VAL A 66 12.78 -5.35 2.79
C VAL A 66 11.60 -4.48 3.24
N ILE A 67 10.40 -4.76 2.74
CA ILE A 67 9.15 -4.06 3.08
C ILE A 67 8.80 -4.22 4.57
N SER A 68 9.11 -5.36 5.17
CA SER A 68 8.86 -5.60 6.60
C SER A 68 9.84 -4.85 7.51
N LYS A 69 10.93 -4.26 6.97
CA LYS A 69 11.86 -3.46 7.78
C LYS A 69 11.22 -2.12 8.14
N LYS A 70 11.42 -1.70 9.38
CA LYS A 70 11.02 -0.34 9.82
C LYS A 70 11.80 0.76 9.09
N HIS A 71 13.06 0.49 8.74
CA HIS A 71 13.94 1.42 8.04
C HIS A 71 14.72 0.67 6.95
N LEU A 72 14.80 1.28 5.77
CA LEU A 72 15.64 0.80 4.67
C LEU A 72 17.10 1.12 4.96
N LYS A 73 18.00 0.34 4.36
CA LYS A 73 19.42 0.69 4.38
C LYS A 73 19.64 1.99 3.58
N PRO A 74 20.66 2.79 3.91
CA PRO A 74 21.08 3.87 3.01
C PRO A 74 21.27 3.33 1.59
N PHE A 75 20.79 4.09 0.60
CA PHE A 75 20.87 3.73 -0.82
C PHE A 75 20.15 2.44 -1.25
N GLU A 76 19.24 1.92 -0.40
CA GLU A 76 18.25 0.90 -0.74
C GLU A 76 16.90 1.62 -0.96
N PHE A 77 16.35 1.55 -2.17
CA PHE A 77 15.10 2.23 -2.53
C PHE A 77 14.03 1.24 -2.97
N LEU A 78 12.82 1.41 -2.46
CA LEU A 78 11.64 0.69 -2.96
C LEU A 78 11.03 1.49 -4.10
N PHE A 79 11.00 0.90 -5.30
CA PHE A 79 10.43 1.52 -6.49
C PHE A 79 9.17 0.78 -6.93
N ASN A 80 8.16 1.54 -7.36
CA ASN A 80 7.00 1.01 -8.04
C ASN A 80 7.33 0.79 -9.52
N LYS A 81 6.84 -0.30 -10.11
CA LYS A 81 7.09 -0.66 -11.52
C LYS A 81 6.18 0.06 -12.53
N ASN A 82 5.19 0.82 -12.07
CA ASN A 82 4.24 1.55 -12.92
C ASN A 82 4.80 2.88 -13.42
#